data_AF-A0A831Z5P9-F1
#
_entry.id   AF-A0A831Z5P9-F1
#
_cell.length_a   1.000
_cell.length_b   1.000
_cell.length_c   1.000
_cell.angle_alpha   90.00
_cell.angle_beta   90.00
_cell.angle_gamma   90.00
#
_symmetry.space_group_name_H-M   'P 1'
#
loop_
_entity.id
_entity.type
_entity.pdbx_description
1 polymer ?
#
loop_
_entity_poly.entity_id
_entity_poly.type
_entity_poly.pdbx_seq_one_letter_code
_entity_poly.pdbx_strand_id
1 'polypeptide(L)'
;SEQVKQLLELMKSHNISVGLHLEFSDSNFKSEIEKQYGRFFSIFKTNPSHIDLHKSTYLKESYPVIMKFCKEKNLPCRNHKIDSVDVIKTQNEVLNGTGMSLDELKNTVSNFKDGESYEILFHPGVYDSDCKSSLNKIREDDIKKIEEINPFLKENNIKLISYVDLVSV
;
A
#
# COMPACT_ATOMS: atom_id res chain seq x y z
N SER A 1 -12.98 -11.93 11.96
CA SER A 1 -14.23 -11.28 11.50
C SER A 1 -14.61 -11.85 10.15
N GLU A 2 -15.82 -11.59 9.67
CA GLU A 2 -16.27 -12.02 8.33
C GLU A 2 -15.40 -11.41 7.22
N GLN A 3 -15.03 -10.12 7.36
CA GLN A 3 -14.11 -9.43 6.46
C GLN A 3 -12.75 -10.13 6.33
N VAL A 4 -12.19 -10.63 7.43
CA VAL A 4 -10.91 -11.36 7.39
C VAL A 4 -11.05 -12.66 6.59
N LYS A 5 -12.17 -13.39 6.73
CA LYS A 5 -12.41 -14.61 5.96
C LYS A 5 -12.51 -14.32 4.46
N GLN A 6 -13.30 -13.31 4.10
CA GLN A 6 -13.45 -12.87 2.70
C GLN A 6 -12.11 -12.47 2.09
N LEU A 7 -11.28 -11.71 2.83
CA LEU A 7 -9.95 -11.33 2.35
C LEU A 7 -9.05 -12.57 2.16
N LEU A 8 -9.08 -13.53 3.09
CA LEU A 8 -8.32 -14.78 2.96
C LEU A 8 -8.76 -15.63 1.75
N GLU A 9 -10.04 -15.60 1.37
CA GLU A 9 -10.55 -16.27 0.17
C GLU A 9 -10.13 -15.53 -1.12
N LEU A 10 -10.16 -14.21 -1.11
CA LEU A 10 -9.66 -13.38 -2.22
C LEU A 10 -8.17 -13.63 -2.47
N MET A 11 -7.36 -13.68 -1.41
CA MET A 11 -5.92 -13.96 -1.50
C MET A 11 -5.62 -15.34 -2.13
N LYS A 12 -6.52 -16.32 -2.00
CA LYS A 12 -6.34 -17.66 -2.59
C LYS A 12 -6.70 -17.72 -4.07
N SER A 13 -7.57 -16.81 -4.52
CA SER A 13 -8.18 -16.84 -5.85
C SER A 13 -7.64 -15.77 -6.79
N HIS A 14 -6.93 -14.76 -6.27
CA HIS A 14 -6.42 -13.62 -7.01
C HIS A 14 -4.99 -13.28 -6.59
N ASN A 15 -4.21 -12.68 -7.51
CA ASN A 15 -2.88 -12.16 -7.20
C ASN A 15 -2.98 -10.84 -6.41
N ILE A 16 -3.40 -10.93 -5.15
CA ILE A 16 -3.58 -9.78 -4.26
C ILE A 16 -2.55 -9.86 -3.13
N SER A 17 -1.83 -8.78 -2.94
CA SER A 17 -0.88 -8.62 -1.84
C SER A 17 -1.55 -7.90 -0.66
N VAL A 18 -1.42 -8.44 0.55
CA VAL A 18 -1.95 -7.82 1.78
C VAL A 18 -0.79 -7.37 2.66
N GLY A 19 -0.66 -6.04 2.83
CA GLY A 19 0.42 -5.42 3.59
C GLY A 19 0.03 -5.06 5.03
N LEU A 20 1.05 -4.76 5.82
CA LEU A 20 0.89 -4.19 7.16
C LEU A 20 1.05 -2.65 7.08
N HIS A 21 -0.05 -1.95 7.32
CA HIS A 21 -0.08 -0.49 7.47
C HIS A 21 0.22 -0.10 8.91
N LEU A 22 1.46 0.30 9.17
CA LEU A 22 1.93 0.63 10.51
C LEU A 22 1.30 1.92 11.02
N GLU A 23 0.91 1.91 12.29
CA GLU A 23 0.49 3.09 13.04
C GLU A 23 1.25 3.17 14.36
N PHE A 24 1.86 4.31 14.66
CA PHE A 24 2.63 4.49 15.89
C PHE A 24 1.90 5.40 16.88
N SER A 25 1.73 4.93 18.11
CA SER A 25 1.21 5.72 19.23
C SER A 25 2.30 6.43 20.04
N ASP A 26 3.55 5.96 19.92
CA ASP A 26 4.73 6.49 20.60
C ASP A 26 5.99 6.26 19.76
N SER A 27 7.15 6.67 20.28
CA SER A 27 8.44 6.60 19.60
C SER A 27 9.18 5.26 19.78
N ASN A 28 8.61 4.26 20.43
CA ASN A 28 9.18 2.91 20.52
C ASN A 28 8.87 2.10 19.26
N PHE A 29 9.36 2.59 18.12
CA PHE A 29 9.01 2.09 16.79
C PHE A 29 9.28 0.59 16.65
N LYS A 30 10.41 0.09 17.15
CA LYS A 30 10.77 -1.33 17.03
C LYS A 30 9.73 -2.22 17.70
N SER A 31 9.39 -1.92 18.95
CA SER A 31 8.43 -2.71 19.72
C SER A 31 7.03 -2.67 19.10
N GLU A 32 6.59 -1.51 18.60
CA GLU A 32 5.29 -1.40 17.96
C GLU A 32 5.23 -2.11 16.60
N ILE A 33 6.32 -2.08 15.80
CA ILE A 33 6.43 -2.87 14.57
C ILE A 33 6.29 -4.36 14.89
N GLU A 34 7.07 -4.88 15.85
CA GLU A 34 7.04 -6.30 16.22
C GLU A 34 5.66 -6.75 16.71
N LYS A 35 5.01 -5.92 17.54
CA LYS A 35 3.66 -6.16 18.05
C LYS A 35 2.61 -6.17 16.94
N GLN A 36 2.62 -5.17 16.05
CA GLN A 36 1.67 -5.09 14.94
C GLN A 36 1.89 -6.22 13.93
N TYR A 37 3.14 -6.56 13.64
CA TYR A 37 3.50 -7.70 12.82
C TYR A 37 3.03 -9.03 13.41
N GLY A 38 3.28 -9.25 14.71
CA GLY A 38 2.80 -10.45 15.42
C GLY A 38 1.28 -10.55 15.42
N ARG A 39 0.58 -9.42 15.56
CA ARG A 39 -0.88 -9.35 15.45
C ARG A 39 -1.37 -9.64 14.03
N PHE A 40 -0.70 -9.12 13.00
CA PHE A 40 -1.02 -9.44 11.62
C PHE A 40 -0.92 -10.94 11.37
N PHE A 41 0.20 -11.56 11.76
CA PHE A 41 0.40 -12.99 11.63
C PHE A 41 -0.64 -13.81 12.41
N SER A 42 -1.00 -13.38 13.63
CA SER A 42 -1.99 -14.12 14.42
C SER A 42 -3.39 -14.13 13.79
N ILE A 43 -3.75 -13.07 13.06
CA ILE A 43 -5.04 -12.93 12.35
C ILE A 43 -5.01 -13.68 11.03
N PHE A 44 -4.02 -13.42 10.18
CA PHE A 44 -3.99 -13.91 8.79
C PHE A 44 -3.26 -15.25 8.61
N LYS A 45 -2.51 -15.70 9.62
CA LYS A 45 -1.64 -16.90 9.58
C LYS A 45 -0.60 -16.87 8.46
N THR A 46 -0.30 -15.69 7.94
CA THR A 46 0.75 -15.41 6.97
C THR A 46 1.44 -14.10 7.32
N ASN A 47 2.67 -13.94 6.87
CA ASN A 47 3.37 -12.66 6.94
C ASN A 47 2.69 -11.65 6.00
N PRO A 48 2.75 -10.33 6.31
CA PRO A 48 2.36 -9.31 5.36
C PRO A 48 3.24 -9.37 4.13
N SER A 49 2.70 -9.03 2.97
CA SER A 49 3.45 -9.02 1.70
C SER A 49 4.35 -7.80 1.55
N HIS A 50 4.08 -6.73 2.30
CA HIS A 50 4.85 -5.48 2.33
C HIS A 50 4.50 -4.69 3.59
N ILE A 51 5.26 -3.65 3.85
CA ILE A 51 5.02 -2.70 4.93
C ILE A 51 4.90 -1.29 4.36
N ASP A 52 3.95 -0.53 4.87
CA ASP A 52 3.84 0.91 4.67
C ASP A 52 3.49 1.63 5.99
N LEU A 53 3.45 2.97 5.96
CA LEU A 53 3.33 3.80 7.16
C LEU A 53 2.14 4.76 7.07
N HIS A 54 1.27 4.73 8.08
CA HIS A 54 0.22 5.73 8.24
C HIS A 54 0.83 7.12 8.49
N LYS A 55 0.32 8.14 7.80
CA LYS A 55 0.73 9.55 8.01
C LYS A 55 2.25 9.74 7.96
N SER A 56 2.86 9.07 6.98
CA SER A 56 4.30 8.89 6.84
C SER A 56 5.13 10.18 6.80
N THR A 57 4.49 11.33 6.49
CA THR A 57 5.10 12.67 6.50
C THR A 57 5.50 13.15 7.91
N TYR A 58 4.86 12.64 8.97
CA TYR A 58 5.04 13.11 10.35
C TYR A 58 5.96 12.23 11.21
N LEU A 59 6.41 11.08 10.70
CA LEU A 59 7.13 10.06 11.48
C LEU A 59 8.43 9.67 10.80
N LYS A 60 9.19 10.67 10.34
CA LYS A 60 10.40 10.46 9.53
C LYS A 60 11.51 9.70 10.27
N GLU A 61 11.55 9.87 11.57
CA GLU A 61 12.46 9.18 12.49
C GLU A 61 12.21 7.66 12.56
N SER A 62 11.02 7.19 12.18
CA SER A 62 10.68 5.76 12.21
C SER A 62 11.25 4.98 11.03
N TYR A 63 11.52 5.66 9.90
CA TYR A 63 11.88 4.98 8.65
C TYR A 63 13.14 4.12 8.72
N PRO A 64 14.26 4.54 9.36
CA PRO A 64 15.42 3.66 9.50
C PRO A 64 15.08 2.35 10.22
N VAL A 65 14.16 2.39 11.19
CA VAL A 65 13.72 1.21 11.94
C VAL A 65 12.84 0.32 11.07
N ILE A 66 11.88 0.90 10.34
CA ILE A 66 11.02 0.18 9.39
C ILE A 66 11.88 -0.50 8.31
N MET A 67 12.79 0.24 7.68
CA MET A 67 13.65 -0.27 6.61
C MET A 67 14.53 -1.41 7.09
N LYS A 68 15.13 -1.27 8.29
CA LYS A 68 15.89 -2.34 8.91
C LYS A 68 15.03 -3.59 9.11
N PHE A 69 13.82 -3.43 9.65
CA PHE A 69 12.89 -4.55 9.86
C PHE A 69 12.49 -5.22 8.53
N CYS A 70 12.14 -4.43 7.51
CA CYS A 70 11.81 -4.93 6.18
C CYS A 70 12.97 -5.73 5.57
N LYS A 71 14.20 -5.22 5.67
CA LYS A 71 15.41 -5.93 5.22
C LYS A 71 15.60 -7.26 5.97
N GLU A 72 15.51 -7.26 7.30
CA GLU A 72 15.65 -8.46 8.12
C GLU A 72 14.58 -9.53 7.83
N LYS A 73 13.38 -9.10 7.41
CA LYS A 73 12.26 -9.99 7.06
C LYS A 73 12.15 -10.31 5.57
N ASN A 74 13.03 -9.76 4.73
CA ASN A 74 12.93 -9.81 3.27
C ASN A 74 11.55 -9.36 2.76
N LEU A 75 11.06 -8.24 3.29
CA LEU A 75 9.77 -7.65 2.93
C LEU A 75 9.96 -6.38 2.10
N PRO A 76 9.15 -6.20 1.05
CA PRO A 76 9.01 -4.91 0.41
C PRO A 76 8.55 -3.82 1.37
N CYS A 77 9.01 -2.60 1.14
CA CYS A 77 8.57 -1.40 1.80
C CYS A 77 8.02 -0.42 0.76
N ARG A 78 6.92 0.26 1.09
CA ARG A 78 6.43 1.39 0.28
C ARG A 78 7.53 2.43 0.10
N ASN A 79 7.69 2.93 -1.13
CA ASN A 79 8.67 3.97 -1.43
C ASN A 79 8.14 5.35 -1.03
N HIS A 80 8.53 5.82 0.15
CA HIS A 80 8.25 7.17 0.64
C HIS A 80 9.35 8.19 0.31
N LYS A 81 10.10 7.97 -0.78
CA LYS A 81 11.25 8.81 -1.21
C LYS A 81 12.36 8.87 -0.18
N ILE A 82 12.68 7.72 0.39
CA ILE A 82 13.76 7.60 1.36
C ILE A 82 14.83 6.71 0.75
N ASP A 83 16.02 7.31 0.66
CA ASP A 83 17.19 6.68 0.09
C ASP A 83 17.66 5.56 1.02
N SER A 84 17.37 4.35 0.58
CA SER A 84 17.91 3.12 1.12
C SER A 84 18.05 2.17 -0.05
N VAL A 85 19.29 1.74 -0.27
CA VAL A 85 19.72 0.92 -1.41
C VAL A 85 19.43 -0.57 -1.23
N ASP A 86 19.08 -1.00 -0.01
CA ASP A 86 19.02 -2.42 0.36
C ASP A 86 17.61 -2.91 0.74
N VAL A 87 16.56 -2.16 0.40
CA VAL A 87 15.17 -2.54 0.69
C VAL A 87 14.39 -2.63 -0.62
N ILE A 88 13.68 -3.74 -0.81
CA ILE A 88 12.80 -3.95 -1.96
C ILE A 88 11.68 -2.91 -1.89
N LYS A 89 11.49 -2.15 -2.97
CA LYS A 89 10.48 -1.09 -3.09
C LYS A 89 10.17 -0.85 -4.55
N THR A 90 9.09 -0.11 -4.83
CA THR A 90 8.85 0.40 -6.18
C THR A 90 9.98 1.34 -6.62
N GLN A 91 10.31 1.38 -7.91
CA GLN A 91 11.35 2.31 -8.41
C GLN A 91 10.96 3.77 -8.14
N ASN A 92 9.67 4.08 -8.21
CA ASN A 92 9.14 5.42 -8.02
C ASN A 92 8.44 5.59 -6.67
N GLU A 93 8.40 6.84 -6.19
CA GLU A 93 7.67 7.25 -4.99
C GLU A 93 6.17 6.98 -5.15
N VAL A 94 5.51 6.64 -4.03
CA VAL A 94 4.05 6.51 -3.98
C VAL A 94 3.35 7.81 -4.40
N LEU A 95 2.34 7.68 -5.25
CA LEU A 95 1.48 8.77 -5.70
C LEU A 95 0.15 8.74 -4.95
N ASN A 96 -0.39 9.90 -4.57
CA ASN A 96 -1.70 9.99 -3.91
C ASN A 96 -2.83 10.11 -4.94
N GLY A 97 -3.43 8.99 -5.32
CA GLY A 97 -4.56 8.94 -6.26
C GLY A 97 -5.88 9.45 -5.67
N THR A 98 -6.03 9.41 -4.35
CA THR A 98 -7.20 10.01 -3.67
C THR A 98 -7.29 11.51 -3.93
N GLY A 99 -6.15 12.21 -3.95
CA GLY A 99 -6.08 13.66 -4.18
C GLY A 99 -6.19 14.12 -5.64
N MET A 100 -6.21 13.18 -6.60
CA MET A 100 -6.27 13.48 -8.04
C MET A 100 -7.70 13.35 -8.57
N SER A 101 -8.06 14.21 -9.52
CA SER A 101 -9.15 13.96 -10.44
C SER A 101 -8.82 12.79 -11.38
N LEU A 102 -9.83 12.22 -12.05
CA LEU A 102 -9.61 11.12 -12.99
C LEU A 102 -8.72 11.53 -14.18
N ASP A 103 -8.87 12.74 -14.69
CA ASP A 103 -8.07 13.24 -15.81
C ASP A 103 -6.61 13.45 -15.41
N GLU A 104 -6.36 14.00 -14.22
CA GLU A 104 -5.01 14.11 -13.65
C GLU A 104 -4.37 12.72 -13.43
N LEU A 105 -5.16 11.75 -12.97
CA LEU A 105 -4.71 10.37 -12.81
C LEU A 105 -4.32 9.75 -14.16
N LYS A 106 -5.18 9.85 -15.18
CA LYS A 106 -4.90 9.37 -16.54
C LYS A 106 -3.64 10.03 -17.11
N ASN A 107 -3.52 11.34 -17.01
CA ASN A 107 -2.35 12.08 -17.47
C ASN A 107 -1.08 11.64 -16.74
N THR A 108 -1.14 11.45 -15.43
CA THR A 108 -0.02 10.98 -14.62
C THR A 108 0.45 9.59 -15.08
N VAL A 109 -0.51 8.68 -15.23
CA VAL A 109 -0.27 7.29 -15.65
C VAL A 109 0.30 7.20 -17.07
N SER A 110 -0.17 8.03 -18.01
CA SER A 110 0.38 8.11 -19.38
C SER A 110 1.86 8.50 -19.44
N ASN A 111 2.41 9.07 -18.35
CA ASN A 111 3.81 9.48 -18.26
C ASN A 111 4.69 8.43 -17.53
N PHE A 112 4.14 7.27 -17.16
CA PHE A 112 4.93 6.18 -16.60
C PHE A 112 5.93 5.64 -17.62
N LYS A 113 7.13 5.31 -17.15
CA LYS A 113 8.20 4.76 -17.99
C LYS A 113 8.13 3.24 -18.03
N ASP A 114 8.39 2.70 -19.21
CA ASP A 114 8.48 1.26 -19.42
C ASP A 114 9.55 0.62 -18.52
N GLY A 115 9.21 -0.52 -17.93
CA GLY A 115 10.12 -1.28 -17.06
C GLY A 115 10.25 -0.74 -15.63
N GLU A 116 9.61 0.38 -15.29
CA GLU A 116 9.55 0.89 -13.93
C GLU A 116 8.25 0.49 -13.22
N SER A 117 8.31 0.40 -11.89
CA SER A 117 7.13 0.21 -11.04
C SER A 117 6.79 1.49 -10.29
N TYR A 118 5.48 1.67 -10.13
CA TYR A 118 4.83 2.82 -9.51
C TYR A 118 3.77 2.30 -8.55
N GLU A 119 3.47 3.09 -7.52
CA GLU A 119 2.37 2.83 -6.61
C GLU A 119 1.42 4.03 -6.60
N ILE A 120 0.12 3.77 -6.71
CA ILE A 120 -0.93 4.79 -6.58
C ILE A 120 -1.79 4.40 -5.37
N LEU A 121 -1.78 5.26 -4.35
CA LEU A 121 -2.51 5.08 -3.12
C LEU A 121 -3.94 5.63 -3.24
N PHE A 122 -4.91 4.81 -2.83
CA PHE A 122 -6.31 5.17 -2.64
C PHE A 122 -6.79 4.76 -1.24
N HIS A 123 -7.97 5.26 -0.84
CA HIS A 123 -8.63 4.90 0.41
C HIS A 123 -10.06 4.40 0.14
N PRO A 124 -10.24 3.36 -0.69
CA PRO A 124 -11.56 2.89 -1.08
C PRO A 124 -12.33 2.31 0.11
N GLY A 125 -13.65 2.38 0.04
CA GLY A 125 -14.55 1.84 1.06
C GLY A 125 -15.95 2.44 0.95
N VAL A 126 -16.84 1.96 1.81
CA VAL A 126 -18.20 2.51 1.92
C VAL A 126 -18.19 3.64 2.94
N TYR A 127 -19.05 4.65 2.73
CA TYR A 127 -19.26 5.67 3.74
C TYR A 127 -19.77 5.05 5.05
N ASP A 128 -19.12 5.38 6.15
CA ASP A 128 -19.47 4.90 7.48
C ASP A 128 -19.76 6.09 8.40
N SER A 129 -21.02 6.26 8.82
CA SER A 129 -21.41 7.40 9.66
C SER A 129 -20.66 7.50 10.99
N ASP A 130 -20.11 6.39 11.49
CA ASP A 130 -19.36 6.35 12.75
C ASP A 130 -17.86 6.64 12.54
N CYS A 131 -17.40 6.71 11.29
CA CYS A 131 -16.01 6.99 10.95
C CYS A 131 -15.72 8.49 10.93
N LYS A 132 -14.84 8.93 11.84
CA LYS A 132 -14.41 10.33 11.96
C LYS A 132 -13.31 10.76 10.98
N SER A 133 -12.84 9.86 10.12
CA SER A 133 -11.77 10.18 9.16
C SER A 133 -12.24 11.25 8.16
N SER A 134 -11.38 12.21 7.84
CA SER A 134 -11.65 13.19 6.78
C SER A 134 -11.82 12.53 5.41
N LEU A 135 -11.24 11.35 5.20
CA LEU A 135 -11.33 10.60 3.95
C LEU A 135 -12.63 9.79 3.82
N ASN A 136 -13.45 9.70 4.88
CA ASN A 136 -14.65 8.87 4.90
C ASN A 136 -15.66 9.25 3.79
N LYS A 137 -15.76 10.54 3.48
CA LYS A 137 -16.69 11.06 2.45
C LYS A 137 -16.27 10.74 1.02
N ILE A 138 -14.99 10.50 0.78
CA ILE A 138 -14.43 10.34 -0.58
C ILE A 138 -14.13 8.89 -0.93
N ARG A 139 -14.40 7.94 -0.01
CA ARG A 139 -14.09 6.52 -0.21
C ARG A 139 -14.84 5.90 -1.38
N GLU A 140 -16.09 6.29 -1.57
CA GLU A 140 -16.91 5.82 -2.68
C GLU A 140 -16.47 6.42 -4.01
N ASP A 141 -15.96 7.66 -4.00
CA ASP A 141 -15.40 8.28 -5.19
C ASP A 141 -14.05 7.66 -5.57
N ASP A 142 -13.25 7.21 -4.59
CA ASP A 142 -12.06 6.40 -4.84
C ASP A 142 -12.42 5.06 -5.51
N ILE A 143 -13.53 4.40 -5.10
CA ILE A 143 -14.03 3.18 -5.78
C ILE A 143 -14.34 3.49 -7.25
N LYS A 144 -15.14 4.53 -7.53
CA LYS A 144 -15.49 4.91 -8.91
C LYS A 144 -14.25 5.22 -9.75
N LYS A 145 -13.29 5.99 -9.21
CA LYS A 145 -12.03 6.29 -9.91
C LYS A 145 -11.23 5.03 -10.24
N ILE A 146 -11.16 4.06 -9.31
CA ILE A 146 -10.47 2.78 -9.54
C ILE A 146 -11.16 1.97 -10.66
N GLU A 147 -12.49 1.93 -10.65
CA GLU A 147 -13.28 1.26 -11.69
C GLU A 147 -13.08 1.90 -13.07
N GLU A 148 -13.04 3.25 -13.12
CA GLU A 148 -12.90 4.01 -14.36
C GLU A 148 -11.47 4.04 -14.92
N ILE A 149 -10.44 3.97 -14.07
CA ILE A 149 -9.04 3.94 -14.54
C ILE A 149 -8.64 2.55 -15.04
N ASN A 150 -9.23 1.46 -14.54
CA ASN A 150 -8.79 0.10 -14.85
C ASN A 150 -8.85 -0.26 -16.36
N PRO A 151 -9.91 0.10 -17.14
CA PRO A 151 -9.91 -0.06 -18.58
C PRO A 151 -8.78 0.72 -19.26
N PHE A 152 -8.55 1.97 -18.83
CA PHE A 152 -7.49 2.82 -19.35
C PHE A 152 -6.09 2.21 -19.14
N LEU A 153 -5.84 1.59 -17.98
CA LEU A 153 -4.57 0.88 -17.74
C LEU A 153 -4.35 -0.25 -18.74
N LYS A 154 -5.40 -1.04 -19.03
CA LYS A 154 -5.34 -2.15 -19.98
C LYS A 154 -5.10 -1.67 -21.41
N GLU A 155 -5.81 -0.63 -21.84
CA GLU A 155 -5.69 -0.03 -23.17
C GLU A 155 -4.28 0.53 -23.43
N ASN A 156 -3.60 1.00 -22.37
CA ASN A 156 -2.25 1.54 -22.44
C ASN A 156 -1.16 0.49 -22.08
N ASN A 157 -1.50 -0.80 -22.06
CA ASN A 157 -0.58 -1.91 -21.75
C ASN A 157 0.13 -1.80 -20.40
N ILE A 158 -0.49 -1.15 -19.42
CA ILE A 158 0.06 -1.03 -18.07
C ILE A 158 -0.29 -2.28 -17.29
N LYS A 159 0.74 -3.03 -16.91
CA LYS A 159 0.58 -4.23 -16.10
C LYS A 159 0.34 -3.86 -14.64
N LEU A 160 -0.83 -4.23 -14.13
CA LEU A 160 -1.07 -4.26 -12.69
C LEU A 160 -0.24 -5.38 -12.06
N ILE A 161 0.62 -4.99 -11.12
CA ILE A 161 1.43 -5.91 -10.31
C ILE A 161 1.08 -5.73 -8.84
N SER A 162 1.49 -6.70 -8.04
CA SER A 162 1.35 -6.69 -6.60
C SER A 162 2.74 -6.60 -5.93
N TYR A 163 2.76 -6.36 -4.62
CA TYR A 163 4.04 -6.35 -3.89
C TYR A 163 4.75 -7.72 -3.88
N VAL A 164 4.03 -8.83 -4.10
CA VAL A 164 4.69 -10.15 -4.18
C VAL A 164 5.51 -10.31 -5.47
N ASP A 165 5.15 -9.57 -6.52
CA ASP A 165 5.88 -9.56 -7.79
C ASP A 165 7.21 -8.80 -7.67
N LEU A 166 7.34 -7.85 -6.72
CA LEU A 166 8.58 -7.08 -6.50
C LEU A 166 9.70 -7.89 -5.84
N VAL A 167 9.35 -8.98 -5.13
CA VAL A 167 10.34 -9.87 -4.47
C VAL A 167 10.86 -10.93 -5.45
N SER A 168 10.13 -11.17 -6.54
CA SER A 168 10.38 -12.27 -7.47
C SER A 168 11.27 -11.88 -8.66
N VAL A 169 12.05 -10.80 -8.53
CA VAL A 169 12.87 -10.20 -9.60
C VAL A 169 14.36 -10.51 -9.40
#